data_AF-A0A382CIV1-F1
#
_entry.id   AF-A0A382CIV1-F1
#
_cell.length_a   1.000
_cell.length_b   1.000
_cell.length_c   1.000
_cell.angle_alpha   90.00
_cell.angle_beta   90.00
_cell.angle_gamma   90.00
#
_symmetry.space_group_name_H-M   'P 1'
#
loop_
_entity.id
_entity.type
_entity.pdbx_description
1 polymer ?
#
loop_
_entity_poly.entity_id
_entity_poly.type
_entity_poly.pdbx_seq_one_letter_code
_entity_poly.pdbx_strand_id
1 'polypeptide(L)' 'MIRAQIGKVLNLDKCIGCHTCSVTCKNVWTSRE' A
#
# COMPACT_ATOMS: atom_id res chain seq x y z
N MET A 1 -25.56 -5.53 14.32
CA MET A 1 -24.44 -5.78 13.38
C MET A 1 -23.31 -4.81 13.71
N ILE A 2 -22.11 -5.32 14.02
CA ILE A 2 -20.92 -4.49 14.21
C ILE A 2 -20.23 -4.37 12.85
N ARG A 3 -20.04 -3.14 12.35
CA ARG A 3 -19.24 -2.86 11.16
C ARG A 3 -17.82 -2.53 11.62
N ALA A 4 -16.83 -3.14 10.98
CA ALA A 4 -15.42 -2.80 11.19
C ALA A 4 -14.80 -2.38 9.86
N GLN A 5 -13.90 -1.40 9.91
CA GLN A 5 -13.14 -0.91 8.75
C GLN A 5 -11.67 -1.25 8.95
N ILE A 6 -11.00 -1.65 7.86
CA ILE A 6 -9.55 -1.80 7.84
C ILE A 6 -8.96 -0.42 7.48
N GLY A 7 -8.34 0.22 8.46
CA GLY A 7 -7.61 1.48 8.27
C GLY A 7 -6.12 1.24 8.01
N LYS A 8 -5.47 2.21 7.38
CA LYS A 8 -4.00 2.25 7.18
C LYS A 8 -3.50 3.64 7.51
N VAL A 9 -2.40 3.74 8.25
CA VAL A 9 -1.71 5.01 8.54
C VAL A 9 -0.30 4.94 7.96
N LEU A 10 0.11 6.02 7.30
CA LEU A 10 1.44 6.18 6.72
C LEU A 10 2.09 7.39 7.37
N ASN A 11 3.26 7.20 7.99
CA ASN A 11 4.04 8.30 8.54
C ASN A 11 4.84 8.96 7.41
N LEU A 12 4.52 10.21 7.08
CA LEU A 12 5.14 10.94 5.99
C LEU A 12 6.56 11.42 6.31
N ASP A 13 6.90 11.67 7.58
CA ASP A 13 8.26 12.03 7.99
C ASP A 13 9.25 10.87 7.77
N LYS A 14 8.77 9.62 7.86
CA LYS A 14 9.58 8.41 7.61
C LYS A 14 9.51 7.93 6.15
N CYS A 15 8.62 8.49 5.34
CA CYS A 15 8.49 8.09 3.95
C CYS A 15 9.61 8.70 3.11
N ILE A 16 10.59 7.89 2.72
CA ILE A 16 11.73 8.34 1.90
C ILE A 16 11.46 8.34 0.39
N GLY A 17 10.26 7.92 -0.04
CA GLY A 17 9.92 7.86 -1.46
C GLY A 17 10.66 6.79 -2.27
N CYS A 18 11.07 5.66 -1.66
CA CYS A 18 11.78 4.59 -2.35
C CYS A 18 10.92 3.74 -3.33
N HIS A 19 9.62 4.04 -3.45
CA HIS A 19 8.66 3.37 -4.35
C HIS A 19 8.48 1.85 -4.19
N THR A 20 9.05 1.23 -3.15
CA THR A 20 8.89 -0.21 -2.89
C THR A 20 7.42 -0.64 -2.80
N CYS A 21 6.58 0.15 -2.13
CA CYS A 21 5.15 -0.14 -1.98
C CYS A 21 4.41 -0.19 -3.34
N SER A 22 4.78 0.67 -4.29
CA SER A 22 4.20 0.71 -5.63
C SER A 22 4.67 -0.49 -6.47
N VAL A 23 5.96 -0.81 -6.43
CA VAL A 23 6.55 -1.93 -7.18
C VAL A 23 5.90 -3.26 -6.75
N THR A 24 5.83 -3.53 -5.45
CA THR A 24 5.20 -4.76 -4.96
C THR A 24 3.72 -4.85 -5.33
N CYS A 25 2.96 -3.76 -5.17
CA CYS A 25 1.55 -3.73 -5.55
C CYS A 25 1.36 -4.02 -7.04
N LYS A 26 2.21 -3.42 -7.89
CA LYS A 26 2.19 -3.64 -9.33
C LYS A 26 2.51 -5.08 -9.68
N ASN A 27 3.58 -5.65 -9.12
CA ASN A 27 4.03 -7.01 -9.43
C ASN A 27 3.00 -8.07 -9.03
N VAL A 28 2.34 -7.89 -7.87
CA VAL A 28 1.36 -8.87 -7.38
C VAL A 28 0.02 -8.73 -8.10
N TRP A 29 -0.45 -7.49 -8.34
CA TRP A 29 -1.86 -7.27 -8.70
C TRP A 29 -2.10 -6.80 -10.13
N THR A 30 -1.15 -6.07 -10.74
CA THR A 30 -1.39 -5.36 -12.00
C THR A 30 -0.34 -5.63 -13.08
N SER A 31 0.52 -6.64 -12.91
CA SER A 31 1.46 -7.12 -13.94
C SER A 31 0.83 -8.33 -14.60
N ARG A 32 -0.13 -8.07 -15.49
CA ARG A 32 -0.80 -9.09 -16.30
C ARG A 32 -0.43 -8.78 -17.75
N GLU A 33 0.43 -9.60 -18.33
CA GLU A 33 0.46 -9.79 -19.78
C GLU A 33 -0.77 -10.57 -20.27
#